data_AF-A0A1F3Z5L1-F1
#
_entry.id   AF-A0A1F3Z5L1-F1
#
_cell.length_a   1.000
_cell.length_b   1.000
_cell.length_c   1.000
_cell.angle_alpha   90.00
_cell.angle_beta   90.00
_cell.angle_gamma   90.00
#
_symmetry.space_group_name_H-M   'P 1'
#
loop_
_entity.id
_entity.type
_entity.pdbx_description
1 polymer ?
#
loop_
_entity_poly.entity_id
_entity_poly.type
_entity_poly.pdbx_seq_one_letter_code
_entity_poly.pdbx_strand_id
1 'polypeptide(L)' 'MGQVTIYLDEDTERKARDAARAEGVALSKWVARQLRRRPRGEWPEAVRALAGAWADAPSLETIRRYKAKDLARRRV' A
#
# COMPACT_ATOMS: atom_id res chain seq x y z
N MET A 1 -13.93 25.52 1.00
CA MET A 1 -12.72 24.74 0.62
C MET A 1 -11.75 24.79 1.78
N GLY A 2 -11.18 23.67 2.20
CA GLY A 2 -10.19 23.64 3.30
C GLY A 2 -8.80 23.99 2.79
N GLN A 3 -8.12 24.93 3.46
CA GLN A 3 -6.71 25.23 3.25
C GLN A 3 -5.90 24.53 4.35
N VAL A 4 -4.79 23.88 3.96
CA VAL A 4 -3.85 23.27 4.92
C VAL A 4 -2.46 23.86 4.69
N THR A 5 -1.81 24.27 5.77
CA THR A 5 -0.39 24.64 5.78
C THR A 5 0.35 23.53 6.49
N ILE A 6 1.34 22.94 5.82
CA ILE A 6 2.16 21.86 6.36
C ILE A 6 3.62 22.26 6.29
N TYR A 7 4.36 21.96 7.35
CA TYR A 7 5.81 22.09 7.34
C TYR A 7 6.39 20.80 6.75
N LEU A 8 7.26 20.97 5.76
CA LEU A 8 8.02 19.90 5.14
C LEU A 8 9.49 20.21 5.34
N ASP A 9 10.27 19.18 5.66
CA ASP A 9 11.72 19.26 5.54
C ASP A 9 12.13 19.52 4.07
N GLU A 10 13.31 20.12 3.88
CA GLU A 10 13.84 20.53 2.58
C GLU A 10 13.93 19.37 1.57
N ASP A 11 14.31 18.16 2.02
CA ASP A 11 14.38 17.00 1.13
C ASP A 11 12.99 16.54 0.69
N THR A 12 12.03 16.54 1.61
CA THR A 12 10.65 16.16 1.30
C THR A 12 9.98 17.15 0.36
N GLU A 13 10.21 18.44 0.59
CA GLU A 13 9.69 19.51 -0.27
C GLU A 13 10.25 19.42 -1.70
N ARG A 14 11.57 19.22 -1.83
CA ARG A 14 12.24 19.04 -3.12
C ARG A 14 11.65 17.85 -3.89
N LYS A 15 11.58 16.68 -3.24
CA LYS A 15 11.00 15.47 -3.85
C LYS A 15 9.55 15.68 -4.31
N ALA A 16 8.75 16.38 -3.52
CA ALA A 16 7.38 16.69 -3.89
C ALA A 16 7.29 17.61 -5.13
N ARG A 17 8.17 18.62 -5.23
CA ARG A 17 8.24 19.51 -6.39
C ARG A 17 8.71 18.79 -7.66
N ASP A 18 9.75 17.97 -7.56
CA ASP A 18 10.24 17.19 -8.69
C ASP A 18 9.18 16.22 -9.21
N ALA A 19 8.50 15.51 -8.31
CA ALA A 19 7.41 14.62 -8.69
C ALA A 19 6.22 15.37 -9.33
N ALA A 20 5.85 16.53 -8.79
CA ALA A 20 4.80 17.37 -9.36
C ALA A 20 5.16 17.86 -10.78
N ARG A 21 6.43 18.28 -10.99
CA ARG A 21 6.95 18.69 -12.30
C ARG A 21 6.97 17.53 -13.29
N ALA A 22 7.47 16.37 -12.90
CA ALA A 22 7.52 15.17 -13.73
C ALA A 22 6.12 14.74 -14.21
N GLU A 23 5.10 14.97 -13.37
CA GLU A 23 3.70 14.67 -13.70
C GLU A 23 2.92 15.86 -14.31
N GLY A 24 3.59 17.00 -14.57
CA GLY A 24 2.98 18.17 -15.23
C GLY A 24 1.85 18.83 -14.45
N VAL A 25 1.84 18.72 -13.12
CA VAL A 25 0.78 19.26 -12.25
C VAL A 25 1.32 20.20 -11.19
N ALA A 26 0.50 21.14 -10.72
CA ALA A 26 0.86 22.01 -9.61
C ALA A 26 1.11 21.21 -8.32
N LEU A 27 2.03 21.69 -7.48
CA LEU A 27 2.43 21.03 -6.23
C LEU A 27 1.22 20.75 -5.31
N SER A 28 0.32 21.73 -5.14
CA SER A 28 -0.89 21.56 -4.33
C SER A 28 -1.81 20.45 -4.84
N LYS A 29 -2.00 20.36 -6.16
CA LYS A 29 -2.79 19.30 -6.81
C LYS A 29 -2.11 17.94 -6.66
N TRP A 30 -0.78 17.91 -6.79
CA TRP A 30 0.01 16.70 -6.60
C TRP A 30 -0.12 16.18 -5.16
N VAL A 31 0.10 17.03 -4.16
CA VAL A 31 -0.02 16.68 -2.73
C VAL A 31 -1.43 16.18 -2.41
N ALA A 32 -2.48 16.88 -2.86
CA ALA A 32 -3.85 16.44 -2.67
C ALA A 32 -4.13 15.05 -3.28
N ARG A 33 -3.53 14.75 -4.44
CA ARG A 33 -3.65 13.42 -5.06
C ARG A 33 -2.87 12.36 -4.28
N GLN A 34 -1.70 12.67 -3.76
CA GLN A 34 -0.97 11.72 -2.91
C GLN A 34 -1.73 11.40 -1.63
N LEU A 35 -2.36 12.41 -1.00
CA LEU A 35 -3.22 12.20 0.17
C LEU A 35 -4.43 11.31 -0.16
N ARG A 36 -5.00 11.42 -1.37
CA ARG A 36 -6.06 10.52 -1.85
C ARG A 36 -5.56 9.12 -2.21
N ARG A 37 -4.31 9.00 -2.67
CA ARG A 37 -3.66 7.75 -3.10
C ARG A 37 -3.09 6.95 -1.95
N ARG A 38 -2.85 7.57 -0.78
CA ARG A 38 -2.33 6.87 0.40
C ARG A 38 -3.18 5.60 0.57
N PRO A 39 -2.56 4.41 0.60
CA PRO A 39 -3.32 3.18 0.71
C PRO A 39 -4.21 3.37 1.93
N ARG A 40 -5.51 3.15 1.75
CA ARG A 40 -6.39 2.91 2.89
C ARG A 40 -5.61 1.90 3.75
N GLY A 41 -5.47 2.17 5.05
CA GLY A 41 -4.90 1.17 5.97
C GLY A 41 -5.69 -0.16 5.97
N GLU A 42 -6.74 -0.21 5.17
CA GLU A 42 -7.63 -1.31 4.90
C GLU A 42 -7.53 -1.72 3.43
N TRP A 43 -7.55 -3.03 3.22
CA TRP A 43 -7.75 -3.61 1.90
C TRP A 43 -9.02 -3.08 1.24
N PRO A 44 -9.02 -2.86 -0.10
CA PRO A 44 -10.24 -2.56 -0.84
C PRO A 44 -11.32 -3.61 -0.55
N GLU A 45 -12.59 -3.20 -0.58
CA GLU A 45 -13.72 -4.10 -0.29
C GLU A 45 -13.70 -5.35 -1.18
N ALA A 46 -13.41 -5.18 -2.48
CA ALA A 46 -13.26 -6.28 -3.41
C ALA A 46 -12.20 -7.31 -2.97
N VAL A 47 -11.13 -6.88 -2.29
CA VAL A 47 -10.10 -7.79 -1.77
C VAL A 47 -10.54 -8.42 -0.45
N ARG A 48 -11.21 -7.68 0.43
CA ARG A 48 -11.78 -8.23 1.68
C ARG A 48 -12.83 -9.31 1.40
N ALA A 49 -13.65 -9.11 0.37
CA ALA A 49 -14.67 -10.06 -0.05
C ALA A 49 -14.10 -11.40 -0.59
N LEU A 50 -12.80 -11.44 -0.94
CA LEU A 50 -12.15 -12.69 -1.36
C LEU A 50 -11.79 -13.61 -0.19
N ALA A 51 -11.83 -13.13 1.06
CA ALA A 51 -11.58 -13.97 2.22
C ALA A 51 -12.62 -15.10 2.29
N GLY A 52 -12.19 -16.35 2.08
CA GLY A 52 -13.08 -17.52 2.06
C GLY A 52 -13.83 -17.74 0.73
N ALA A 53 -13.53 -16.98 -0.33
CA ALA A 53 -14.19 -17.13 -1.62
C ALA A 53 -13.76 -18.37 -2.42
N TRP A 54 -12.66 -19.02 -2.04
CA TRP A 54 -12.23 -20.26 -2.67
C TRP A 54 -13.04 -21.44 -2.13
N ALA A 55 -13.93 -21.97 -2.98
CA ALA A 55 -14.78 -23.12 -2.67
C ALA A 55 -13.97 -24.38 -2.31
N ASP A 56 -12.83 -24.58 -2.96
CA ASP A 56 -11.96 -25.75 -2.77
C ASP A 56 -10.78 -25.47 -1.83
N ALA A 57 -10.86 -24.42 -1.00
CA ALA A 57 -9.80 -24.14 -0.04
C ALA A 57 -9.66 -25.29 0.98
N PRO A 58 -8.44 -25.83 1.19
CA PRO A 58 -8.23 -26.92 2.13
C PRO A 58 -8.52 -26.45 3.57
N SER A 59 -9.07 -27.35 4.38
CA SER A 59 -9.32 -27.05 5.80
C SER A 59 -8.01 -26.78 6.56
N LEU A 60 -8.10 -26.01 7.64
CA LEU A 60 -6.95 -25.72 8.50
C LEU A 60 -6.26 -27.00 9.00
N GLU A 61 -7.05 -28.03 9.30
CA GLU A 61 -6.56 -29.36 9.71
C GLU A 61 -5.79 -30.05 8.58
N THR A 62 -6.27 -29.97 7.34
CA THR A 62 -5.60 -30.52 6.16
C THR A 62 -4.26 -29.83 5.91
N ILE A 63 -4.23 -28.49 5.99
CA ILE A 63 -3.01 -27.70 5.83
C ILE A 63 -1.99 -28.06 6.92
N ARG A 64 -2.44 -28.16 8.18
CA ARG A 64 -1.56 -28.45 9.33
C ARG A 64 -1.09 -29.89 9.40
N ARG A 65 -1.76 -30.82 8.72
CA ARG A 65 -1.36 -32.24 8.64
C ARG A 65 0.02 -32.41 8.00
N TYR A 66 0.39 -31.51 7.08
CA TYR A 66 1.69 -31.53 6.40
C TYR A 66 2.57 -30.37 6.89
N LYS A 67 3.14 -30.49 8.09
CA LYS A 67 4.27 -29.64 8.51
C LYS A 67 5.55 -30.11 7.80
N ALA A 68 5.73 -29.68 6.55
CA ALA A 68 7.03 -29.81 5.91
C ALA A 68 8.09 -29.07 6.75
N LYS A 69 9.30 -29.63 6.85
CA LYS A 69 10.42 -28.98 7.54
C LYS A 69 10.74 -27.69 6.80
N ASP A 70 10.72 -26.56 7.52
CA ASP A 70 11.11 -25.26 6.95
C ASP A 70 12.48 -25.37 6.27
N LEU A 71 12.56 -24.91 5.02
CA LEU A 71 13.83 -24.79 4.34
C LEU A 71 14.60 -23.62 4.95
N ALA A 72 15.91 -23.82 5.17
CA ALA A 72 16.76 -22.75 5.67
C ALA A 72 16.68 -21.55 4.72
N ARG A 73 16.36 -20.37 5.27
CA ARG A 73 16.37 -19.12 4.50
C ARG A 73 17.76 -18.95 3.90
N ARG A 74 17.85 -18.98 2.56
CA ARG A 74 19.11 -18.75 1.86
C ARG A 74 19.58 -17.34 2.16
N ARG A 75 20.69 -17.23 2.89
CA ARG A 75 21.42 -15.95 3.01
C ARG A 75 22.15 -15.75 1.69
N VAL A 76 21.86 -14.63 1.04
CA VAL A 76 22.63 -14.08 -0.08
C VAL A 76 23.48 -12.96 0.47
#